data_AF-A0A034V6J8-F1
#
_entry.id   AF-A0A034V6J8-F1
#
_cell.length_a   1.000
_cell.length_b   1.000
_cell.length_c   1.000
_cell.angle_alpha   90.00
_cell.angle_beta   90.00
_cell.angle_gamma   90.00
#
_symmetry.space_group_name_H-M   'P 1'
#
loop_
_entity.id
_entity.type
_entity.pdbx_description
1 polymer ?
#
loop_
_entity_poly.entity_id
_entity_poly.type
_entity_poly.pdbx_seq_one_letter_code
_entity_poly.pdbx_strand_id
1 'polypeptide(L)'
;LDTRQREVETVRIGDRLNFRIEIPEDNFAQAPYGIFARSCVAMAKDARTSFKIIDDDGCPTDPTIFPGFTADGNALQSTYEAFRFTESYGVIFQCNVKYCLGPCEPAVCEWNMESFESLGRRRRRRAVEGNETKEADDDMNISQEILVLDFGDEKREFFKADPSTDFAKDKTVTIIEPCPTKTSVLALAVTCALMILLYISTLFCYYMKKWMQPHKIVA
;
A
#
# COMPACT_ATOMS: atom_id res chain seq x y z
N LEU A 1 4.38 -13.56 5.35
CA LEU A 1 3.70 -14.86 5.58
C LEU A 1 4.66 -15.84 6.26
N ASP A 2 4.20 -16.61 7.24
CA ASP A 2 4.95 -17.75 7.79
C ASP A 2 4.94 -18.95 6.81
N THR A 3 5.73 -19.97 7.08
CA THR A 3 5.81 -21.28 6.40
C THR A 3 4.45 -21.94 6.11
N ARG A 4 3.41 -21.61 6.89
CA ARG A 4 2.02 -22.06 6.69
C ARG A 4 1.15 -21.10 5.87
N GLN A 5 1.75 -20.14 5.17
CA GLN A 5 1.07 -19.09 4.40
C GLN A 5 0.07 -18.25 5.22
N ARG A 6 0.38 -18.00 6.50
CA ARG A 6 -0.42 -17.11 7.35
C ARG A 6 0.25 -15.77 7.52
N GLU A 7 -0.54 -14.71 7.56
CA GLU A 7 -0.05 -13.38 7.93
C GLU A 7 0.39 -13.39 9.40
N VAL A 8 1.50 -12.72 9.67
CA VAL A 8 2.12 -12.70 11.00
C VAL A 8 2.63 -11.30 11.26
N GLU A 9 2.21 -10.73 12.39
CA GLU A 9 2.65 -9.42 12.87
C GLU A 9 3.91 -9.49 13.75
N THR A 10 4.12 -10.65 14.41
CA THR A 10 5.23 -10.86 15.36
C THR A 10 6.04 -12.08 15.01
N VAL A 11 7.36 -11.91 14.85
CA VAL A 11 8.27 -12.96 14.38
C VAL A 11 9.54 -12.97 15.23
N ARG A 12 10.29 -14.08 15.25
CA ARG A 12 11.59 -14.13 15.92
C ARG A 12 12.72 -13.93 14.92
N ILE A 13 13.86 -13.45 15.40
CA ILE A 13 15.07 -13.33 14.58
C ILE A 13 15.43 -14.71 14.02
N GLY A 14 15.73 -14.76 12.72
CA GLY A 14 16.07 -15.98 11.99
C GLY A 14 14.87 -16.81 11.54
N ASP A 15 13.63 -16.43 11.88
CA ASP A 15 12.45 -17.08 11.33
C ASP A 15 12.39 -16.88 9.82
N ARG A 16 12.04 -17.95 9.08
CA ARG A 16 11.90 -17.90 7.62
C ARG A 16 10.50 -17.45 7.24
N LEU A 17 10.44 -16.34 6.51
CA LEU A 17 9.20 -15.69 6.11
C LEU A 17 9.14 -15.54 4.59
N ASN A 18 7.93 -15.59 4.06
CA ASN A 18 7.62 -15.29 2.68
C ASN A 18 7.03 -13.88 2.60
N PHE A 19 7.76 -12.95 1.98
CA PHE A 19 7.22 -11.67 1.55
C PHE A 19 6.44 -11.90 0.26
N ARG A 20 5.16 -11.56 0.23
CA ARG A 20 4.27 -11.83 -0.89
C ARG A 20 3.55 -10.54 -1.29
N ILE A 21 3.73 -10.13 -2.54
CA ILE A 21 3.07 -8.98 -3.15
C ILE A 21 2.00 -9.52 -4.08
N GLU A 22 0.76 -9.13 -3.85
CA GLU A 22 -0.40 -9.49 -4.67
C GLU A 22 -1.17 -8.26 -5.06
N ILE A 23 -1.78 -8.32 -6.25
CA ILE A 23 -2.70 -7.29 -6.72
C ILE A 23 -4.08 -7.57 -6.12
N PRO A 24 -4.69 -6.65 -5.36
CA PRO A 24 -6.07 -6.82 -4.90
C PRO A 24 -7.02 -6.94 -6.11
N GLU A 25 -7.88 -7.96 -6.10
CA GLU A 25 -8.74 -8.33 -7.23
C GLU A 25 -9.77 -7.24 -7.59
N ASP A 26 -10.05 -6.34 -6.65
CA ASP A 26 -11.11 -5.34 -6.66
C ASP A 26 -10.98 -4.32 -7.79
N ASN A 27 -9.76 -4.08 -8.29
CA ASN A 27 -9.47 -3.03 -9.28
C ASN A 27 -9.10 -3.58 -10.67
N PHE A 28 -8.84 -4.89 -10.81
CA PHE A 28 -8.04 -5.38 -11.94
C PHE A 28 -8.41 -6.77 -12.48
N ALA A 29 -9.57 -7.30 -12.09
CA ALA A 29 -10.01 -8.66 -12.40
C ALA A 29 -10.08 -9.04 -13.90
N GLN A 30 -9.88 -8.12 -14.83
CA GLN A 30 -10.12 -8.36 -16.26
C GLN A 30 -8.90 -8.25 -17.18
N ALA A 31 -7.72 -7.86 -16.69
CA ALA A 31 -6.62 -7.55 -17.57
C ALA A 31 -5.34 -8.34 -17.24
N PRO A 32 -4.62 -8.84 -18.27
CA PRO A 32 -3.52 -9.79 -18.12
C PRO A 32 -2.24 -9.08 -17.72
N TYR A 33 -2.26 -8.34 -16.62
CA TYR A 33 -1.11 -7.58 -16.18
C TYR A 33 -0.17 -8.43 -15.33
N GLY A 34 1.13 -8.26 -15.57
CA GLY A 34 2.19 -8.77 -14.69
C GLY A 34 2.60 -7.71 -13.68
N ILE A 35 3.31 -8.15 -12.65
CA ILE A 35 3.87 -7.29 -11.60
C ILE A 35 5.39 -7.44 -11.51
N PHE A 36 6.04 -6.32 -11.23
CA PHE A 36 7.48 -6.22 -11.04
C PHE A 36 7.80 -5.32 -9.85
N ALA A 37 8.59 -5.81 -8.91
CA ALA A 37 9.05 -5.00 -7.78
C ALA A 37 10.25 -4.16 -8.24
N ARG A 38 10.02 -2.86 -8.44
CA ARG A 38 11.02 -1.94 -8.98
C ARG A 38 12.05 -1.53 -7.95
N SER A 39 11.63 -1.24 -6.71
CA SER A 39 12.49 -0.74 -5.64
C SER A 39 11.87 -1.05 -4.29
N CYS A 40 12.65 -1.48 -3.31
CA CYS A 40 12.16 -1.80 -1.98
C CYS A 40 13.13 -1.32 -0.89
N VAL A 41 12.56 -0.74 0.16
CA VAL A 41 13.29 -0.20 1.32
C VAL A 41 12.80 -0.88 2.58
N ALA A 42 13.75 -1.36 3.39
CA ALA A 42 13.49 -1.76 4.76
C ALA A 42 13.81 -0.57 5.68
N MET A 43 12.86 -0.20 6.53
CA MET A 43 12.97 0.95 7.43
C MET A 43 12.71 0.49 8.87
N ALA A 44 13.47 1.01 9.82
CA ALA A 44 13.12 0.86 11.22
C ALA A 44 11.79 1.57 11.51
N LYS A 45 11.05 1.08 12.50
CA LYS A 45 9.75 1.65 12.90
C LYS A 45 9.81 3.13 13.29
N ASP A 46 10.94 3.58 13.82
CA ASP A 46 11.19 5.00 14.17
C ASP A 46 11.67 5.84 12.97
N ALA A 47 11.77 5.24 11.78
CA ALA A 47 12.25 5.82 10.53
C ALA A 47 13.65 6.43 10.59
N ARG A 48 14.44 6.14 11.63
CA ARG A 48 15.79 6.71 11.80
C ARG A 48 16.84 6.00 10.95
N THR A 49 16.64 4.71 10.77
CA THR A 49 17.53 3.84 9.99
C THR A 49 16.73 3.17 8.89
N SER A 50 17.29 3.17 7.68
CA SER A 50 16.69 2.51 6.53
C SER A 50 17.79 2.08 5.55
N PHE A 51 17.51 1.06 4.77
CA PHE A 51 18.37 0.64 3.68
C PHE A 51 17.55 0.04 2.55
N LYS A 52 18.04 0.19 1.32
CA LYS A 52 17.45 -0.43 0.14
C LYS A 52 17.77 -1.93 0.16
N ILE A 53 16.74 -2.76 0.04
CA ILE A 53 16.85 -4.22 -0.12
C ILE A 53 16.74 -4.64 -1.59
N ILE A 54 16.00 -3.86 -2.38
CA ILE A 54 15.92 -3.94 -3.84
C ILE A 54 16.23 -2.53 -4.35
N ASP A 55 17.19 -2.41 -5.27
CA ASP A 55 17.56 -1.14 -5.90
C ASP A 55 16.50 -0.64 -6.90
N ASP A 56 16.74 0.45 -7.63
CA ASP A 56 15.74 1.05 -8.52
C ASP A 56 15.61 0.34 -9.88
N ASP A 57 16.52 -0.61 -10.15
CA ASP A 57 16.51 -1.48 -11.33
C ASP A 57 15.81 -2.82 -11.03
N GLY A 58 15.36 -3.04 -9.79
CA GLY A 58 14.71 -4.27 -9.35
C GLY A 58 15.66 -5.38 -8.93
N CYS A 59 16.94 -5.05 -8.68
CA CYS A 59 17.95 -6.01 -8.25
C CYS A 59 18.15 -6.01 -6.72
N PRO A 60 18.35 -7.19 -6.10
CA PRO A 60 18.63 -7.25 -4.67
C PRO A 60 20.00 -6.67 -4.36
N THR A 61 20.04 -5.72 -3.42
CA THR A 61 21.27 -5.06 -2.98
C THR A 61 22.15 -5.96 -2.12
N ASP A 62 21.54 -6.92 -1.42
CA ASP A 62 22.21 -8.03 -0.74
C ASP A 62 21.32 -9.27 -0.77
N PRO A 63 21.55 -10.21 -1.71
CA PRO A 63 20.77 -11.43 -1.84
C PRO A 63 20.82 -12.35 -0.61
N THR A 64 21.78 -12.14 0.31
CA THR A 64 21.90 -12.95 1.52
C THR A 64 20.93 -12.51 2.62
N ILE A 65 20.56 -11.23 2.64
CA ILE A 65 19.59 -10.66 3.60
C ILE A 65 18.19 -10.73 3.01
N PHE A 66 18.03 -10.27 1.77
CA PHE A 66 16.75 -10.27 1.08
C PHE A 66 16.93 -10.75 -0.36
N PRO A 67 16.55 -12.01 -0.65
CA PRO A 67 16.64 -12.54 -2.01
C PRO A 67 15.73 -11.79 -2.97
N GLY A 68 16.08 -11.82 -4.26
CA GLY A 68 15.22 -11.33 -5.33
C GLY A 68 13.85 -12.00 -5.34
N PHE A 69 12.87 -11.33 -5.95
CA PHE A 69 11.53 -11.85 -6.04
C PHE A 69 11.45 -13.02 -7.02
N THR A 70 10.46 -13.89 -6.81
CA THR A 70 10.12 -14.96 -7.74
C THR A 70 8.65 -14.88 -8.09
N ALA A 71 8.32 -15.10 -9.36
CA ALA A 71 6.94 -15.10 -9.81
C ALA A 71 6.21 -16.36 -9.31
N ASP A 72 5.12 -16.17 -8.57
CA ASP A 72 4.21 -17.23 -8.11
C ASP A 72 2.76 -16.91 -8.51
N GLY A 73 2.35 -17.39 -9.70
CA GLY A 73 1.04 -17.06 -10.25
C GLY A 73 0.94 -15.58 -10.62
N ASN A 74 0.03 -14.86 -9.97
CA ASN A 74 -0.13 -13.40 -10.08
C ASN A 74 0.55 -12.63 -8.92
N ALA A 75 1.36 -13.32 -8.14
CA ALA A 75 2.06 -12.76 -6.99
C ALA A 75 3.57 -12.74 -7.23
N LEU A 76 4.26 -11.81 -6.57
CA LEU A 76 5.70 -11.88 -6.37
C LEU A 76 5.96 -12.40 -4.97
N GLN A 77 6.86 -13.36 -4.85
CA GLN A 77 7.23 -13.94 -3.58
C GLN A 77 8.74 -13.97 -3.40
N SER A 78 9.23 -13.51 -2.25
CA SER A 78 10.61 -13.70 -1.81
C SER A 78 10.62 -14.34 -0.43
N THR A 79 11.51 -15.32 -0.23
CA THR A 79 11.69 -15.99 1.06
C THR A 79 12.94 -15.43 1.73
N TYR A 80 12.79 -14.81 2.90
CA TYR A 80 13.88 -14.17 3.63
C TYR A 80 13.93 -14.65 5.09
N GLU A 81 15.07 -14.42 5.76
CA GLU A 81 15.22 -14.65 7.19
C GLU A 81 14.97 -13.36 7.96
N ALA A 82 14.12 -13.42 8.99
CA ALA A 82 13.74 -12.25 9.76
C ALA A 82 14.98 -11.60 10.41
N PHE A 83 15.19 -10.33 10.08
CA PHE A 83 16.25 -9.50 10.61
C PHE A 83 15.67 -8.31 11.39
N ARG A 84 16.49 -7.67 12.22
CA ARG A 84 16.12 -6.44 12.94
C ARG A 84 17.20 -5.39 12.84
N PHE A 85 16.79 -4.13 13.03
CA PHE A 85 17.72 -3.04 13.28
C PHE A 85 18.23 -3.12 14.73
N THR A 86 19.44 -2.63 14.98
CA THR A 86 20.02 -2.59 16.33
C THR A 86 19.22 -1.68 17.27
N GLU A 87 18.62 -0.61 16.73
CA GLU A 87 17.94 0.44 17.49
C GLU A 87 16.42 0.26 17.59
N SER A 88 15.82 -0.63 16.78
CA SER A 88 14.36 -0.79 16.71
C SER A 88 13.94 -2.24 16.49
N TYR A 89 12.88 -2.65 17.20
CA TYR A 89 12.27 -3.98 17.09
C TYR A 89 11.32 -4.12 15.89
N GLY A 90 10.85 -3.01 15.32
CA GLY A 90 9.94 -3.03 14.18
C GLY A 90 10.65 -2.74 12.87
N VAL A 91 10.32 -3.51 11.83
CA VAL A 91 10.77 -3.31 10.45
C VAL A 91 9.56 -3.05 9.56
N ILE A 92 9.63 -1.97 8.79
CA ILE A 92 8.64 -1.60 7.79
C ILE A 92 9.26 -1.82 6.42
N PHE A 93 8.61 -2.63 5.60
CA PHE A 93 8.97 -2.82 4.21
C PHE A 93 8.10 -1.92 3.34
N GLN A 94 8.74 -1.11 2.51
CA GLN A 94 8.07 -0.27 1.52
C GLN A 94 8.61 -0.60 0.14
N CYS A 95 7.75 -1.07 -0.75
CA CYS A 95 8.11 -1.40 -2.13
C CYS A 95 7.34 -0.51 -3.11
N ASN A 96 8.01 -0.12 -4.19
CA ASN A 96 7.42 0.42 -5.40
C ASN A 96 7.28 -0.73 -6.41
N VAL A 97 6.06 -0.93 -6.89
CA VAL A 97 5.67 -2.02 -7.79
C VAL A 97 5.16 -1.42 -9.08
N LYS A 98 5.71 -1.90 -10.19
CA LYS A 98 5.32 -1.56 -11.55
C LYS A 98 4.42 -2.66 -12.12
N TYR A 99 3.41 -2.25 -12.89
CA TYR A 99 2.55 -3.17 -13.65
C TYR A 99 2.95 -3.19 -15.13
N CYS A 100 2.96 -4.38 -15.72
CA CYS A 100 3.25 -4.55 -17.16
C CYS A 100 2.06 -5.18 -17.86
N LEU A 101 1.84 -4.84 -19.13
CA LEU A 101 0.89 -5.57 -19.96
C LEU A 101 1.49 -6.93 -20.33
N GLY A 102 0.97 -8.00 -19.74
CA GLY A 102 1.57 -9.33 -19.82
C GLY A 102 2.70 -9.53 -18.80
N PRO A 103 3.51 -10.59 -18.96
CA PRO A 103 4.60 -10.87 -18.02
C PRO A 103 5.69 -9.80 -18.13
N CYS A 104 6.00 -9.14 -17.01
CA CYS A 104 7.11 -8.20 -16.92
C CYS A 104 8.45 -8.81 -17.36
N GLU A 105 9.32 -7.99 -17.93
CA GLU A 105 10.70 -8.37 -18.24
C GLU A 105 11.52 -8.37 -16.95
N PRO A 106 12.26 -9.46 -16.64
CA PRO A 106 13.13 -9.49 -15.47
C PRO A 106 14.34 -8.58 -15.68
N ALA A 107 14.80 -7.94 -14.61
CA ALA A 107 16.09 -7.25 -14.62
C ALA A 107 17.23 -8.27 -14.56
N VAL A 108 18.34 -7.96 -15.22
CA VAL A 108 19.57 -8.75 -15.16
C VAL A 108 20.47 -8.13 -14.10
N CYS A 109 20.62 -8.85 -13.00
CA CYS A 109 21.40 -8.43 -11.84
C CYS A 109 22.77 -9.08 -11.86
N GLU A 110 23.79 -8.37 -11.40
CA GLU A 110 25.14 -8.91 -11.21
C GLU A 110 25.51 -8.84 -9.72
N TRP A 111 25.82 -10.00 -9.13
CA TRP A 111 26.29 -10.09 -7.74
C TRP A 111 27.47 -11.03 -7.65
N ASN A 112 28.57 -10.58 -7.03
CA ASN A 112 29.80 -11.38 -6.88
C ASN A 112 30.29 -12.02 -8.22
N MET A 113 30.20 -11.27 -9.33
CA MET A 113 30.56 -11.73 -10.69
C MET A 113 29.65 -12.85 -11.26
N GLU A 114 28.51 -13.12 -10.63
CA GLU A 114 27.46 -14.02 -11.15
C GLU A 114 26.24 -13.19 -11.61
N SER A 115 25.79 -13.42 -12.84
CA SER A 115 24.60 -12.79 -13.40
C SER A 115 23.35 -13.64 -13.15
N PHE A 116 22.27 -13.04 -12.63
CA PHE A 116 20.99 -13.71 -12.41
C PHE A 116 19.80 -12.78 -12.71
N GLU A 117 18.61 -13.35 -12.87
CA GLU A 117 17.37 -12.60 -13.14
C GLU A 117 16.65 -12.22 -11.83
N SER A 118 16.13 -10.99 -11.75
CA SER A 118 15.45 -10.49 -10.54
C SER A 118 14.12 -11.15 -10.20
N LEU A 119 13.45 -11.81 -11.16
CA LEU A 119 12.19 -12.55 -10.98
C LEU A 119 12.39 -14.07 -10.82
N GLY A 120 13.62 -14.50 -10.58
CA GLY A 120 14.01 -15.91 -10.57
C GLY A 120 13.92 -16.55 -11.96
N ARG A 121 14.45 -17.77 -12.11
CA ARG A 121 14.50 -18.45 -13.41
C ARG A 121 13.10 -18.64 -13.99
N ARG A 122 12.77 -17.84 -15.00
CA ARG A 122 11.56 -17.98 -15.82
C ARG A 122 11.49 -19.42 -16.36
N ARG A 123 10.42 -20.15 -16.04
CA ARG A 123 10.13 -21.44 -16.66
C ARG A 123 9.87 -21.18 -18.15
N ARG A 124 10.93 -21.33 -18.97
CA ARG A 124 11.00 -20.98 -20.41
C ARG A 124 9.64 -21.08 -21.11
N ARG A 125 9.01 -19.95 -21.39
CA ARG A 125 8.08 -19.81 -22.52
C ARG A 125 8.78 -18.94 -23.55
N ARG A 126 8.72 -19.41 -24.79
CA ARG A 126 9.37 -18.87 -25.99
C ARG A 126 9.28 -17.34 -25.99
N ALA A 127 10.43 -16.67 -26.18
CA ALA A 127 10.48 -15.24 -26.40
C ALA A 127 9.56 -14.90 -27.58
N VAL A 128 8.57 -14.05 -27.31
CA VAL A 128 7.84 -13.35 -28.36
C VAL A 128 8.56 -12.01 -28.47
N GLU A 129 9.29 -11.83 -29.56
CA GLU A 129 9.77 -10.50 -29.97
C GLU A 129 8.54 -9.61 -30.17
N GLY A 130 8.38 -8.60 -29.33
CA GLY A 130 7.22 -7.70 -29.32
C GLY A 130 7.69 -6.26 -29.27
N ASN A 131 7.29 -5.49 -30.29
CA ASN A 131 7.55 -4.06 -30.47
C ASN A 131 7.38 -3.23 -29.20
N GLU A 132 8.26 -2.23 -29.04
CA GLU A 132 8.20 -1.17 -28.03
C GLU A 132 6.87 -0.39 -28.11
N THR A 133 5.86 -0.88 -27.40
CA THR A 133 4.72 -0.05 -27.00
C THR A 133 5.10 0.66 -25.71
N LYS A 134 5.06 2.00 -25.74
CA LYS A 134 5.27 2.86 -24.58
C LYS A 134 4.42 2.37 -23.40
N GLU A 135 5.08 1.81 -22.39
CA GLU A 135 4.46 1.36 -21.15
C GLU A 135 3.87 2.58 -20.42
N ALA A 136 2.60 2.51 -20.06
CA ALA A 136 2.05 3.41 -19.06
C ALA A 136 2.68 3.03 -17.72
N ASP A 137 3.45 3.94 -17.14
CA ASP A 137 4.13 3.78 -15.87
C ASP A 137 3.11 3.93 -14.73
N ASP A 138 2.23 2.92 -14.59
CA ASP A 138 1.37 2.80 -13.42
C ASP A 138 2.22 2.20 -12.30
N ASP A 139 2.82 3.06 -11.47
CA ASP A 139 3.60 2.67 -10.30
C ASP A 139 2.71 2.77 -9.03
N MET A 140 2.69 1.73 -8.21
CA MET A 140 2.00 1.71 -6.91
C MET A 140 2.99 1.46 -5.77
N ASN A 141 2.75 2.06 -4.61
CA ASN A 141 3.51 1.78 -3.39
C ASN A 141 2.76 0.79 -2.46
N ILE A 142 3.47 -0.22 -1.96
CA ILE A 142 2.98 -1.14 -0.93
C ILE A 142 3.83 -0.98 0.33
N SER A 143 3.19 -0.89 1.50
CA SER A 143 3.85 -0.78 2.79
C SER A 143 3.33 -1.84 3.77
N GLN A 144 4.25 -2.51 4.47
CA GLN A 144 3.92 -3.53 5.47
C GLN A 144 4.81 -3.37 6.72
N GLU A 145 4.24 -3.50 7.91
CA GLU A 145 4.95 -3.42 9.19
C GLU A 145 5.02 -4.80 9.87
N ILE A 146 6.19 -5.16 10.41
CA ILE A 146 6.42 -6.41 11.15
C ILE A 146 7.25 -6.13 12.41
N LEU A 147 6.90 -6.77 13.54
CA LEU A 147 7.64 -6.71 14.80
C LEU A 147 8.52 -7.96 14.99
N VAL A 148 9.82 -7.76 15.21
CA VAL A 148 10.80 -8.83 15.38
C VAL A 148 11.27 -8.93 16.83
N LEU A 149 11.19 -10.12 17.41
CA LEU A 149 11.51 -10.43 18.81
C LEU A 149 12.82 -11.23 18.93
N ASP A 150 13.62 -10.95 19.97
CA ASP A 150 14.91 -11.61 20.23
C ASP A 150 14.80 -12.74 21.28
N PHE A 151 15.75 -13.67 21.30
CA PHE A 151 15.85 -14.74 22.29
C PHE A 151 16.41 -14.19 23.61
N GLY A 152 15.52 -13.69 24.47
CA GLY A 152 15.88 -13.17 25.80
C GLY A 152 14.84 -12.23 26.39
N ASP A 153 13.93 -11.71 25.57
CA ASP A 153 12.74 -10.99 26.05
C ASP A 153 11.64 -12.00 26.38
N GLU A 154 11.73 -12.60 27.57
CA GLU A 154 10.58 -13.28 28.15
C GLU A 154 9.49 -12.23 28.42
N LYS A 155 8.43 -12.26 27.59
CA LYS A 155 7.10 -11.70 27.85
C LYS A 155 7.08 -10.55 28.88
N ARG A 156 7.74 -9.43 28.58
CA ARG A 156 7.30 -8.17 29.17
C ARG A 156 6.08 -7.76 28.38
N GLU A 157 4.94 -7.77 29.06
CA GLU A 157 3.64 -7.36 28.59
C GLU A 157 3.72 -6.01 27.85
N PHE A 158 3.97 -6.03 26.54
CA PHE A 158 3.92 -4.82 25.70
C PHE A 158 2.48 -4.52 25.24
N PHE A 159 1.53 -5.38 25.61
CA PHE A 159 0.10 -5.17 25.39
C PHE A 159 -0.60 -4.94 26.72
N LYS A 160 -0.41 -3.75 27.29
CA LYS A 160 -1.46 -3.12 28.09
C LYS A 160 -1.87 -1.82 27.40
N ALA A 161 -2.83 -1.96 26.51
CA ALA A 161 -3.65 -0.84 26.10
C ALA A 161 -4.49 -0.43 27.33
N ASP A 162 -4.08 0.64 28.01
CA ASP A 162 -4.93 1.28 29.01
C ASP A 162 -6.02 2.09 28.28
N PRO A 163 -7.31 1.84 28.54
CA PRO A 163 -8.40 2.63 27.98
C PRO A 163 -8.79 3.73 28.98
N SER A 164 -8.01 4.81 29.07
CA SER A 164 -8.50 6.07 29.65
C SER A 164 -7.49 7.18 29.47
N THR A 165 -7.74 8.06 28.49
CA THR A 165 -7.80 9.52 28.69
C THR A 165 -8.18 10.18 27.36
N ASP A 166 -9.37 10.79 27.33
CA ASP A 166 -9.69 11.91 26.45
C ASP A 166 -8.67 13.04 26.66
N PHE A 167 -7.82 13.34 25.67
CA PHE A 167 -7.40 14.71 25.39
C PHE A 167 -6.80 14.89 23.99
N ALA A 168 -7.61 15.48 23.11
CA ALA A 168 -7.29 16.49 22.10
C ALA A 168 -6.02 16.41 21.22
N LYS A 169 -6.30 16.36 19.91
CA LYS A 169 -5.72 17.16 18.80
C LYS A 169 -4.22 17.05 18.46
N ASP A 170 -4.01 16.35 17.35
CA ASP A 170 -3.51 16.87 16.07
C ASP A 170 -1.99 16.92 15.79
N LYS A 171 -1.68 16.53 14.54
CA LYS A 171 -0.43 16.65 13.77
C LYS A 171 0.65 15.58 13.96
N THR A 172 0.57 14.52 13.16
CA THR A 172 1.70 14.17 12.27
C THR A 172 1.20 13.90 10.86
N VAL A 173 1.87 14.58 9.93
CA VAL A 173 1.58 14.69 8.51
C VAL A 173 1.84 13.35 7.83
N THR A 174 0.81 12.74 7.25
CA THR A 174 0.97 11.80 6.13
C THR A 174 0.00 12.22 5.05
N ILE A 175 0.56 12.55 3.89
CA ILE A 175 -0.18 12.72 2.64
C ILE A 175 -0.62 11.32 2.23
N ILE A 176 -1.78 10.91 2.71
CA ILE A 176 -2.53 9.80 2.15
C ILE A 176 -3.88 10.41 1.83
N GLU A 177 -4.15 10.45 0.53
CA GLU A 177 -5.43 10.72 -0.08
C GLU A 177 -6.57 10.27 0.85
N PRO A 178 -7.44 11.18 1.33
CA PRO A 178 -8.49 10.78 2.25
C PRO A 178 -9.48 9.93 1.46
N CYS A 179 -9.30 8.60 1.50
CA CYS A 179 -10.32 7.65 1.07
C CYS A 179 -11.62 8.11 1.75
N PRO A 180 -12.65 8.50 0.98
CA PRO A 180 -13.87 9.03 1.56
C PRO A 180 -14.51 7.90 2.36
N THR A 181 -14.37 7.96 3.68
CA THR A 181 -15.02 7.03 4.58
C THR A 181 -16.52 7.08 4.31
N LYS A 182 -17.21 5.94 4.38
CA LYS A 182 -18.66 5.87 4.13
C LYS A 182 -19.44 6.90 4.96
N THR A 183 -18.92 7.29 6.11
CA THR A 183 -19.44 8.36 6.98
C THR A 183 -19.30 9.76 6.38
N SER A 184 -18.20 10.08 5.70
CA SER A 184 -17.97 11.37 5.03
C SER A 184 -18.91 11.57 3.84
N VAL A 185 -19.12 10.52 3.03
CA VAL A 185 -20.05 10.56 1.88
C VAL A 185 -21.49 10.74 2.35
N LEU A 186 -21.89 10.03 3.41
CA LEU A 186 -23.23 10.17 4.00
C LEU A 186 -23.44 11.57 4.59
N ALA A 187 -22.43 12.14 5.25
CA ALA A 187 -22.51 13.50 5.79
C ALA A 187 -22.70 14.54 4.68
N LEU A 188 -21.92 14.45 3.58
CA LEU A 188 -22.07 15.35 2.42
C LEU A 188 -23.43 15.20 1.73
N ALA A 189 -23.92 13.97 1.56
CA ALA A 189 -25.24 13.75 0.98
C ALA A 189 -26.36 14.39 1.83
N VAL A 190 -26.28 14.26 3.15
CA VAL A 190 -27.25 14.84 4.08
C VAL A 190 -27.20 16.37 4.08
N THR A 191 -26.00 16.97 4.09
CA THR A 191 -25.88 18.44 4.06
C THR A 191 -26.38 19.01 2.74
N CYS A 192 -26.07 18.37 1.60
CA CYS A 192 -26.61 18.75 0.30
C CYS A 192 -28.14 18.66 0.26
N ALA A 193 -28.73 17.59 0.79
CA ALA A 193 -30.18 17.42 0.85
C ALA A 193 -30.85 18.52 1.70
N LEU A 194 -30.28 18.86 2.87
CA LEU A 194 -30.81 19.94 3.72
C LEU A 194 -30.72 21.31 3.04
N MET A 195 -29.62 21.61 2.35
CA MET A 195 -29.47 22.86 1.61
C MET A 195 -30.49 23.00 0.48
N ILE A 196 -30.76 21.90 -0.25
CA ILE A 196 -31.78 21.89 -1.31
C ILE A 196 -33.19 22.10 -0.72
N LEU A 197 -33.50 21.45 0.41
CA LEU A 197 -34.80 21.63 1.08
C LEU A 197 -35.01 23.07 1.55
N LEU A 198 -33.98 23.69 2.16
CA LEU A 198 -34.04 25.10 2.55
C LEU A 198 -34.21 26.01 1.33
N TYR A 199 -33.48 25.76 0.25
CA TYR A 199 -33.60 26.54 -0.98
C TYR A 199 -35.02 26.46 -1.57
N ILE A 200 -35.59 25.26 -1.70
CA ILE A 200 -36.96 25.07 -2.20
C ILE A 200 -37.98 25.75 -1.26
N SER A 201 -37.81 25.63 0.06
CA SER A 201 -38.66 26.32 1.03
C SER A 201 -38.60 27.84 0.87
N THR A 202 -37.40 28.41 0.69
CA THR A 202 -37.25 29.86 0.50
C THR A 202 -37.86 30.33 -0.81
N LEU A 203 -37.68 29.59 -1.91
CA LEU A 203 -38.35 29.86 -3.18
C LEU A 203 -39.87 29.79 -3.04
N PHE A 204 -40.39 28.76 -2.39
CA PHE A 204 -41.83 28.62 -2.15
C PHE A 204 -42.37 29.79 -1.31
N CYS A 205 -41.70 30.15 -0.21
CA CYS A 205 -42.06 31.33 0.59
C CYS A 205 -41.98 32.63 -0.24
N TYR A 206 -40.99 32.77 -1.11
CA TYR A 206 -40.85 33.93 -1.99
C TYR A 206 -41.99 33.98 -3.02
N TYR A 207 -42.33 32.86 -3.66
CA TYR A 207 -43.45 32.79 -4.60
C TYR A 207 -44.78 33.04 -3.90
N MET A 208 -45.01 32.46 -2.72
CA MET A 208 -46.21 32.74 -1.92
C MET A 208 -46.27 34.21 -1.50
N LYS A 209 -45.15 34.82 -1.10
CA LYS A 209 -45.08 36.26 -0.78
C LYS A 209 -45.32 37.13 -2.01
N LYS A 210 -44.81 36.74 -3.17
CA LYS A 210 -45.02 37.43 -4.45
C LYS A 210 -46.46 37.28 -4.95
N TRP A 211 -47.08 36.11 -4.75
CA TRP A 211 -48.48 35.84 -5.09
C TRP A 211 -49.45 36.55 -4.13
N MET A 212 -49.12 36.65 -2.85
CA MET A 212 -49.93 37.37 -1.86
C MET A 212 -49.73 38.89 -1.85
N GLN A 213 -48.85 39.44 -2.69
CA GLN A 213 -48.83 40.87 -2.99
C GLN A 213 -49.33 41.16 -4.41
N PRO A 214 -50.63 40.95 -4.70
CA PRO A 214 -51.24 41.63 -5.81
C PRO A 214 -51.22 43.14 -5.50
N HIS A 215 -50.66 43.92 -6.44
CA HIS A 215 -50.75 45.37 -6.56
C HIS A 215 -51.47 46.10 -5.41
N LYS A 216 -50.72 46.82 -4.57
CA LYS A 216 -51.30 48.04 -3.98
C LYS A 216 -51.52 49.00 -5.15
N ILE A 217 -52.73 48.99 -5.69
CA ILE A 217 -53.22 50.00 -6.62
C ILE A 217 -53.18 51.32 -5.84
N VAL A 218 -52.34 52.23 -6.32
CA VAL A 218 -52.36 53.65 -5.95
C VAL A 218 -53.65 54.24 -6.51
N ALA A 219 -54.55 54.65 -5.63
CA ALA A 219 -55.57 55.66 -5.85
C ALA A 219 -55.93 56.27 -4.49
#